data_AF-A0A6A4HXB6-F1
#
_entry.id   AF-A0A6A4HXB6-F1
#
_cell.length_a   1.000
_cell.length_b   1.000
_cell.length_c   1.000
_cell.angle_alpha   90.00
_cell.angle_beta   90.00
_cell.angle_gamma   90.00
#
_symmetry.space_group_name_H-M   'P 1'
#
loop_
_entity.id
_entity.type
_entity.pdbx_description
1 polymer ?
#
loop_
_entity_poly.entity_id
_entity_poly.type
_entity_poly.pdbx_seq_one_letter_code
_entity_poly.pdbx_strand_id
1 'polypeptide(L)'
;MSSDQRREVGNQAYNTSCCLVEVVERTPPSQQSKLVQFLYQLREKTVTDPITSEPLKVDGEVVWTDLPTLGYTWADEINSFCKQLSVRLEDTPDKLQRWENLSAYFARLTASSSNMDFSRTGIWVLQTAFEPEKPLERELAAIRMACFWLIYAADILWANANGRDNNGKDVGCGKRFQGRKWKGFSRDRWSFWEERLLEAQVIYTSGETKELIEDALAQMKRASTE
;
A
#
# COMPACT_ATOMS: atom_id res chain seq x y z
N MET A 1 -16.11 15.06 -27.92
CA MET A 1 -16.77 15.29 -26.61
C MET A 1 -16.70 16.77 -26.18
N SER A 2 -17.79 17.32 -25.61
CA SER A 2 -17.83 18.69 -25.05
C SER A 2 -16.98 18.83 -23.78
N SER A 3 -16.78 20.06 -23.29
CA SER A 3 -16.10 20.31 -22.00
C SER A 3 -16.86 19.73 -20.82
N ASP A 4 -18.20 19.82 -20.84
CA ASP A 4 -19.05 19.29 -19.75
C ASP A 4 -19.02 17.76 -19.70
N GLN A 5 -19.05 17.10 -20.85
CA GLN A 5 -18.95 15.64 -20.93
C GLN A 5 -17.57 15.13 -20.46
N ARG A 6 -16.48 15.87 -20.73
CA ARG A 6 -15.14 15.57 -20.18
C ARG A 6 -15.11 15.64 -18.66
N ARG A 7 -15.71 16.69 -18.09
CA ARG A 7 -15.82 16.85 -16.63
C ARG A 7 -16.65 15.72 -16.01
N GLU A 8 -17.74 15.32 -16.67
CA GLU A 8 -18.59 14.21 -16.20
C GLU A 8 -17.84 12.89 -16.17
N VAL A 9 -17.07 12.55 -17.22
CA VAL A 9 -16.24 11.35 -17.26
C VAL A 9 -15.18 11.36 -16.14
N GLY A 10 -14.55 12.51 -15.90
CA GLY A 10 -13.63 12.69 -14.77
C GLY A 10 -14.31 12.43 -13.42
N ASN A 11 -15.49 13.00 -13.21
CA ASN A 11 -16.29 12.77 -11.99
C ASN A 11 -16.66 11.29 -11.82
N GLN A 12 -17.03 10.59 -12.89
CA GLN A 12 -17.36 9.16 -12.84
C GLN A 12 -16.12 8.32 -12.47
N ALA A 13 -14.96 8.64 -13.04
CA ALA A 13 -13.71 7.99 -12.70
C ALA A 13 -13.34 8.23 -11.23
N TYR A 14 -13.46 9.45 -10.75
CA TYR A 14 -13.21 9.80 -9.34
C TYR A 14 -14.18 9.07 -8.39
N ASN A 15 -15.49 9.14 -8.65
CA ASN A 15 -16.50 8.48 -7.84
C ASN A 15 -16.29 6.95 -7.79
N THR A 16 -15.90 6.34 -8.92
CA THR A 16 -15.60 4.90 -8.97
C THR A 16 -14.42 4.55 -8.07
N SER A 17 -13.35 5.37 -8.08
CA SER A 17 -12.20 5.20 -7.19
C SER A 17 -12.60 5.35 -5.72
N CYS A 18 -13.41 6.36 -5.37
CA CYS A 18 -13.92 6.53 -4.01
C CYS A 18 -14.77 5.33 -3.55
N CYS A 19 -15.70 4.87 -4.38
CA CYS A 19 -16.53 3.70 -4.06
C CYS A 19 -15.68 2.43 -3.87
N LEU A 20 -14.66 2.24 -4.73
CA LEU A 20 -13.75 1.10 -4.59
C LEU A 20 -13.01 1.13 -3.24
N VAL A 21 -12.48 2.29 -2.84
CA VAL A 21 -11.84 2.46 -1.53
C VAL A 21 -12.82 2.14 -0.40
N GLU A 22 -14.04 2.68 -0.46
CA GLU A 22 -15.09 2.44 0.54
C GLU A 22 -15.44 0.95 0.70
N VAL A 23 -15.44 0.21 -0.41
CA VAL A 23 -15.69 -1.23 -0.42
C VAL A 23 -14.48 -1.98 0.15
N VAL A 24 -13.26 -1.59 -0.23
CA VAL A 24 -12.02 -2.18 0.31
C VAL A 24 -11.96 -2.01 1.82
N GLU A 25 -12.25 -0.82 2.34
CA GLU A 25 -12.29 -0.53 3.78
C GLU A 25 -13.19 -1.48 4.57
N ARG A 26 -14.24 -2.00 3.95
CA ARG A 26 -15.21 -2.92 4.58
C ARG A 26 -14.99 -4.39 4.24
N THR A 27 -13.99 -4.71 3.42
CA THR A 27 -13.72 -6.06 2.95
C THR A 27 -12.49 -6.62 3.65
N PRO A 28 -12.62 -7.67 4.49
CA PRO A 28 -11.49 -8.28 5.18
C PRO A 28 -10.42 -8.81 4.22
N PRO A 29 -9.13 -8.88 4.62
CA PRO A 29 -8.03 -9.28 3.74
C PRO A 29 -8.21 -10.63 3.05
N SER A 30 -8.93 -11.56 3.70
CA SER A 30 -9.23 -12.89 3.18
C SER A 30 -10.22 -12.90 2.01
N GLN A 31 -10.97 -11.82 1.80
CA GLN A 31 -12.03 -11.71 0.78
C GLN A 31 -11.71 -10.73 -0.37
N GLN A 32 -10.51 -10.12 -0.35
CA GLN A 32 -10.14 -9.05 -1.28
C GLN A 32 -9.70 -9.53 -2.68
N SER A 33 -9.52 -10.84 -2.90
CA SER A 33 -9.06 -11.37 -4.19
C SER A 33 -9.97 -10.95 -5.35
N LYS A 34 -11.29 -10.91 -5.12
CA LYS A 34 -12.27 -10.45 -6.13
C LYS A 34 -12.19 -8.96 -6.42
N LEU A 35 -11.81 -8.13 -5.44
CA LEU A 35 -11.62 -6.70 -5.65
C LEU A 35 -10.37 -6.43 -6.50
N VAL A 36 -9.30 -7.20 -6.25
CA VAL A 36 -8.09 -7.16 -7.07
C VAL A 36 -8.42 -7.55 -8.51
N GLN A 37 -9.16 -8.66 -8.69
CA GLN A 37 -9.62 -9.11 -10.01
C GLN A 37 -10.52 -8.08 -10.70
N PHE A 38 -11.45 -7.46 -9.98
CA PHE A 38 -12.31 -6.41 -10.50
C PHE A 38 -11.49 -5.26 -11.08
N LEU A 39 -10.46 -4.80 -10.36
CA LEU A 39 -9.62 -3.72 -10.85
C LEU A 39 -8.85 -4.11 -12.12
N TYR A 40 -8.36 -5.34 -12.21
CA TYR A 40 -7.76 -5.86 -13.45
C TYR A 40 -8.72 -5.82 -14.62
N GLN A 41 -9.93 -6.36 -14.44
CA GLN A 41 -10.94 -6.40 -15.49
C GLN A 41 -11.40 -5.00 -15.91
N LEU A 42 -11.42 -4.05 -14.97
CA LEU A 42 -11.74 -2.66 -15.26
C LEU A 42 -10.68 -2.05 -16.19
N ARG A 43 -9.40 -2.33 -15.96
CA ARG A 43 -8.30 -1.83 -16.80
C ARG A 43 -8.31 -2.35 -18.23
N GLU A 44 -8.89 -3.52 -18.45
CA GLU A 44 -9.09 -4.10 -19.77
C GLU A 44 -10.22 -3.40 -20.55
N LYS A 45 -10.95 -2.46 -19.93
CA LYS A 45 -12.00 -1.69 -20.61
C LYS A 45 -11.42 -0.40 -21.16
N THR A 46 -11.61 -0.21 -22.47
CA THR A 46 -11.38 1.07 -23.13
C THR A 46 -12.72 1.66 -23.51
N VAL A 47 -13.00 2.88 -23.03
CA VAL A 47 -14.15 3.67 -23.46
C VAL A 47 -13.66 4.65 -24.52
N THR A 48 -14.36 4.73 -25.65
CA THR A 48 -14.00 5.59 -26.80
C THR A 48 -14.98 6.75 -26.95
N ASP A 49 -14.49 7.90 -27.41
CA ASP A 49 -15.34 9.03 -27.81
C ASP A 49 -16.18 8.61 -29.03
N PRO A 50 -17.52 8.72 -28.98
CA PRO A 50 -18.37 8.29 -30.09
C PRO A 50 -18.19 9.14 -31.36
N ILE A 51 -17.58 10.33 -31.27
CA ILE A 51 -17.32 11.22 -32.40
C ILE A 51 -15.96 10.94 -33.03
N THR A 52 -14.91 10.79 -32.22
CA THR A 52 -13.54 10.66 -32.72
C THR A 52 -13.04 9.22 -32.77
N SER A 53 -13.75 8.27 -32.14
CA SER A 53 -13.32 6.88 -31.91
C SER A 53 -12.02 6.72 -31.10
N GLU A 54 -11.48 7.82 -30.59
CA GLU A 54 -10.27 7.82 -29.76
C GLU A 54 -10.61 7.40 -28.32
N PRO A 55 -9.67 6.75 -27.59
CA PRO A 55 -9.84 6.46 -26.17
C PRO A 55 -10.13 7.74 -25.36
N LEU A 56 -11.11 7.67 -24.47
CA LEU A 56 -11.39 8.75 -23.52
C LEU A 56 -10.23 8.91 -22.56
N LYS A 57 -9.85 10.16 -22.31
CA LYS A 57 -8.78 10.52 -21.40
C LYS A 57 -9.24 11.50 -20.33
N VAL A 58 -8.74 11.30 -19.12
CA VAL A 58 -8.85 12.21 -17.97
C VAL A 58 -7.42 12.46 -17.50
N ASP A 59 -7.05 13.73 -17.28
CA ASP A 59 -5.70 14.14 -16.88
C ASP A 59 -4.57 13.63 -17.80
N GLY A 60 -4.89 13.35 -19.08
CA GLY A 60 -3.94 12.84 -20.08
C GLY A 60 -3.83 11.32 -20.15
N GLU A 61 -4.46 10.61 -19.23
CA GLU A 61 -4.44 9.16 -19.07
C GLU A 61 -5.74 8.50 -19.53
N VAL A 62 -5.66 7.30 -20.07
CA VAL A 62 -6.80 6.56 -20.62
C VAL A 62 -7.70 6.09 -19.48
N VAL A 63 -8.97 6.49 -19.56
CA VAL A 63 -9.98 6.13 -18.56
C VAL A 63 -10.05 4.62 -18.40
N TRP A 64 -10.07 4.17 -17.15
CA TRP A 64 -10.00 2.77 -16.70
C TRP A 64 -8.69 2.04 -16.94
N THR A 65 -8.08 2.14 -18.12
CA THR A 65 -6.81 1.45 -18.41
C THR A 65 -5.67 1.94 -17.51
N ASP A 66 -5.54 3.25 -17.40
CA ASP A 66 -4.49 3.91 -16.62
C ASP A 66 -4.96 4.32 -15.21
N LEU A 67 -6.27 4.23 -14.95
CA LEU A 67 -6.89 4.55 -13.66
C LEU A 67 -6.53 5.97 -13.13
N PRO A 68 -6.79 7.04 -13.91
CA PRO A 68 -6.24 8.37 -13.66
C PRO A 68 -6.51 8.94 -12.27
N THR A 69 -7.64 8.57 -11.68
CA THR A 69 -8.07 9.10 -10.39
C THR A 69 -7.66 8.23 -9.21
N LEU A 70 -7.40 6.94 -9.45
CA LEU A 70 -7.18 5.98 -8.37
C LEU A 70 -5.90 6.30 -7.58
N GLY A 71 -4.85 6.70 -8.28
CA GLY A 71 -3.55 6.99 -7.69
C GLY A 71 -3.62 8.08 -6.62
N TYR A 72 -4.23 9.23 -6.93
CA TYR A 72 -4.33 10.33 -5.96
C TYR A 72 -5.48 10.15 -4.96
N THR A 73 -6.62 9.55 -5.33
CA THR A 73 -7.67 9.19 -4.36
C THR A 73 -7.09 8.31 -3.26
N TRP A 74 -6.26 7.34 -3.65
CA TRP A 74 -5.56 6.48 -2.71
C TRP A 74 -4.46 7.21 -1.94
N ALA A 75 -3.64 8.01 -2.62
CA ALA A 75 -2.56 8.75 -1.98
C ALA A 75 -3.10 9.71 -0.90
N ASP A 76 -4.27 10.32 -1.11
CA ASP A 76 -4.91 11.18 -0.13
C ASP A 76 -5.35 10.39 1.12
N GLU A 77 -5.96 9.22 0.93
CA GLU A 77 -6.35 8.35 2.05
C GLU A 77 -5.14 7.81 2.82
N ILE A 78 -4.11 7.34 2.11
CA ILE A 78 -2.85 6.90 2.74
C ILE A 78 -2.12 8.04 3.40
N ASN A 79 -2.11 9.23 2.83
CA ASN A 79 -1.43 10.37 3.43
C ASN A 79 -2.17 10.82 4.69
N SER A 80 -3.50 10.81 4.66
CA SER A 80 -4.35 11.01 5.84
C SER A 80 -4.00 9.99 6.93
N PHE A 81 -3.91 8.72 6.56
CA PHE A 81 -3.52 7.61 7.41
C PHE A 81 -2.10 7.72 7.96
N CYS A 82 -1.07 7.91 7.14
CA CYS A 82 0.33 8.01 7.56
C CYS A 82 0.58 9.23 8.46
N LYS A 83 -0.15 10.33 8.25
CA LYS A 83 -0.13 11.47 9.19
C LYS A 83 -0.76 11.08 10.54
N GLN A 84 -1.84 10.31 10.50
CA GLN A 84 -2.59 9.86 11.67
C GLN A 84 -1.97 8.64 12.36
N LEU A 85 -1.08 7.88 11.72
CA LEU A 85 -0.33 6.76 12.30
C LEU A 85 0.53 7.21 13.50
N SER A 86 0.83 8.51 13.59
CA SER A 86 1.53 9.11 14.72
C SER A 86 0.61 9.54 15.88
N VAL A 87 -0.71 9.55 15.65
CA VAL A 87 -1.77 9.90 16.61
C VAL A 87 -2.21 8.62 17.32
N ARG A 88 -2.38 8.72 18.64
CA ARG A 88 -2.46 7.60 19.59
C ARG A 88 -3.52 6.56 19.22
N LEU A 89 -3.26 5.34 19.67
CA LEU A 89 -4.10 4.13 19.86
C LEU A 89 -5.54 4.33 20.41
N GLU A 90 -6.05 5.55 20.45
CA GLU A 90 -7.42 5.90 20.84
C GLU A 90 -8.40 5.86 19.65
N ASP A 91 -7.93 5.46 18.45
CA ASP A 91 -8.79 5.18 17.31
C ASP A 91 -9.62 3.90 17.52
N THR A 92 -10.92 3.99 17.23
CA THR A 92 -11.87 2.91 17.40
C THR A 92 -11.44 1.65 16.62
N PRO A 93 -11.75 0.43 17.11
CA PRO A 93 -11.43 -0.82 16.41
C PRO A 93 -11.81 -0.82 14.92
N ASP A 94 -12.91 -0.14 14.58
CA ASP A 94 -13.36 0.03 13.21
C ASP A 94 -12.37 0.77 12.31
N LYS A 95 -11.68 1.81 12.81
CA LYS A 95 -10.67 2.53 12.02
C LYS A 95 -9.46 1.64 11.76
N LEU A 96 -8.97 0.95 12.79
CA LEU A 96 -7.85 0.02 12.66
C LEU A 96 -8.14 -1.03 11.58
N GLN A 97 -9.33 -1.62 11.62
CA GLN A 97 -9.76 -2.63 10.64
C GLN A 97 -9.76 -2.08 9.21
N ARG A 98 -10.27 -0.87 8.99
CA ARG A 98 -10.28 -0.24 7.64
C ARG A 98 -8.88 -0.08 7.10
N TRP A 99 -7.94 0.37 7.94
CA TRP A 99 -6.54 0.56 7.54
C TRP A 99 -5.81 -0.74 7.25
N GLU A 100 -6.11 -1.80 7.99
CA GLU A 100 -5.62 -3.15 7.72
C GLU A 100 -6.14 -3.67 6.40
N ASN A 101 -7.45 -3.50 6.14
CA ASN A 101 -8.07 -3.88 4.89
C ASN A 101 -7.41 -3.15 3.71
N LEU A 102 -7.23 -1.83 3.82
CA LEU A 102 -6.55 -1.05 2.80
C LEU A 102 -5.10 -1.53 2.61
N SER A 103 -4.31 -1.67 3.68
CA SER A 103 -2.92 -2.13 3.59
C SER A 103 -2.79 -3.48 2.88
N ALA A 104 -3.65 -4.44 3.23
CA ALA A 104 -3.70 -5.74 2.58
C ALA A 104 -4.02 -5.64 1.08
N TYR A 105 -5.00 -4.83 0.70
CA TYR A 105 -5.45 -4.71 -0.68
C TYR A 105 -4.34 -4.13 -1.58
N PHE A 106 -3.67 -3.06 -1.14
CA PHE A 106 -2.63 -2.43 -1.96
C PHE A 106 -1.33 -3.22 -1.99
N ALA A 107 -1.00 -3.95 -0.92
CA ALA A 107 0.08 -4.92 -0.97
C ALA A 107 -0.21 -6.01 -2.02
N ARG A 108 -1.45 -6.50 -2.10
CA ARG A 108 -1.86 -7.47 -3.14
C ARG A 108 -1.80 -6.88 -4.55
N LEU A 109 -2.25 -5.63 -4.76
CA LEU A 109 -2.14 -4.95 -6.05
C LEU A 109 -0.68 -4.84 -6.50
N THR A 110 0.19 -4.41 -5.58
CA THR A 110 1.64 -4.28 -5.80
C THR A 110 2.25 -5.60 -6.22
N ALA A 111 1.89 -6.70 -5.55
CA ALA A 111 2.38 -8.04 -5.84
C ALA A 111 1.92 -8.57 -7.21
N SER A 112 0.75 -8.12 -7.68
CA SER A 112 0.06 -8.73 -8.82
C SER A 112 0.38 -8.06 -10.16
N SER A 113 0.91 -6.83 -10.19
CA SER A 113 1.18 -6.10 -11.43
C SER A 113 2.23 -5.00 -11.28
N SER A 114 3.21 -4.97 -12.20
CA SER A 114 4.18 -3.87 -12.30
C SER A 114 3.53 -2.51 -12.56
N ASN A 115 2.39 -2.49 -13.24
CA ASN A 115 1.68 -1.25 -13.60
C ASN A 115 0.73 -0.76 -12.50
N MET A 116 0.72 -1.42 -11.33
CA MET A 116 -0.04 -1.05 -10.13
C MET A 116 0.86 -1.24 -8.90
N ASP A 117 2.09 -0.74 -9.01
CA ASP A 117 3.09 -0.83 -7.97
C ASP A 117 2.89 0.31 -6.95
N PHE A 118 2.40 -0.05 -5.76
CA PHE A 118 2.21 0.88 -4.64
C PHE A 118 3.31 0.71 -3.57
N SER A 119 4.47 0.13 -3.92
CA SER A 119 5.57 -0.08 -2.98
C SER A 119 6.06 1.20 -2.32
N ARG A 120 5.89 2.38 -2.95
CA ARG A 120 6.13 3.67 -2.27
C ARG A 120 5.29 3.84 -1.01
N THR A 121 4.04 3.36 -0.98
CA THR A 121 3.24 3.33 0.25
C THR A 121 3.80 2.31 1.24
N GLY A 122 4.16 1.12 0.77
CA GLY A 122 4.76 0.07 1.61
C GLY A 122 5.97 0.56 2.40
N ILE A 123 6.87 1.33 1.77
CA ILE A 123 8.02 1.91 2.49
C ILE A 123 7.63 2.92 3.58
N TRP A 124 6.61 3.76 3.35
CA TRP A 124 6.11 4.68 4.37
C TRP A 124 5.54 3.92 5.58
N VAL A 125 4.80 2.84 5.32
CA VAL A 125 4.22 1.99 6.38
C VAL A 125 5.32 1.31 7.20
N LEU A 126 6.29 0.67 6.53
CA LEU A 126 7.43 0.01 7.19
C LEU A 126 8.28 0.99 8.00
N GLN A 127 8.55 2.17 7.43
CA GLN A 127 9.26 3.25 8.12
C GLN A 127 8.50 3.72 9.35
N THR A 128 7.18 3.82 9.27
CA THR A 128 6.36 4.27 10.40
C THR A 128 6.31 3.23 11.51
N ALA A 129 6.26 1.93 11.16
CA ALA A 129 6.23 0.85 12.14
C ALA A 129 7.58 0.66 12.85
N PHE A 130 8.70 0.67 12.12
CA PHE A 130 9.95 0.12 12.62
C PHE A 130 11.05 1.15 12.91
N GLU A 131 11.02 2.32 12.25
CA GLU A 131 12.08 3.32 12.37
C GLU A 131 11.91 4.39 13.47
N PRO A 132 10.74 4.60 14.11
CA PRO A 132 10.67 5.46 15.29
C PRO A 132 11.53 4.95 16.44
N GLU A 133 11.97 5.87 17.31
CA GLU A 133 12.63 5.53 18.59
C GLU A 133 11.65 5.11 19.69
N LYS A 134 10.34 5.15 19.39
CA LYS A 134 9.29 4.78 20.34
C LYS A 134 9.30 3.26 20.61
N PRO A 135 8.82 2.82 21.78
CA PRO A 135 8.60 1.39 22.06
C PRO A 135 7.59 0.78 21.07
N LEU A 136 7.83 -0.46 20.64
CA LEU A 136 7.01 -1.16 19.65
C LEU A 136 5.57 -1.43 20.14
N GLU A 137 5.37 -1.49 21.46
CA GLU A 137 4.07 -1.60 22.13
C GLU A 137 3.13 -0.43 21.78
N ARG A 138 3.70 0.72 21.39
CA ARG A 138 2.95 1.92 21.01
C ARG A 138 2.63 1.98 19.52
N GLU A 139 3.15 1.04 18.74
CA GLU A 139 3.09 1.04 17.27
C GLU A 139 2.30 -0.17 16.73
N LEU A 140 1.45 -0.81 17.56
CA LEU A 140 0.68 -2.02 17.21
C LEU A 140 -0.02 -1.92 15.84
N ALA A 141 -0.74 -0.82 15.60
CA ALA A 141 -1.45 -0.59 14.34
C ALA A 141 -0.48 -0.59 13.14
N ALA A 142 0.59 0.20 13.24
CA ALA A 142 1.60 0.30 12.20
C ALA A 142 2.28 -1.05 11.94
N ILE A 143 2.58 -1.81 13.00
CA ILE A 143 3.18 -3.15 12.90
C ILE A 143 2.26 -4.11 12.16
N ARG A 144 0.97 -4.15 12.50
CA ARG A 144 0.00 -5.03 11.82
C ARG A 144 -0.13 -4.70 10.33
N MET A 145 -0.15 -3.41 9.98
CA MET A 145 -0.20 -2.97 8.59
C MET A 145 1.10 -3.28 7.83
N ALA A 146 2.25 -3.09 8.48
CA ALA A 146 3.54 -3.54 7.96
C ALA A 146 3.55 -5.05 7.69
N CYS A 147 2.95 -5.86 8.57
CA CYS A 147 2.81 -7.29 8.35
C CYS A 147 2.04 -7.59 7.06
N PHE A 148 0.92 -6.92 6.78
CA PHE A 148 0.20 -7.14 5.52
C PHE A 148 1.03 -6.81 4.26
N TRP A 149 1.85 -5.76 4.30
CA TRP A 149 2.77 -5.45 3.21
C TRP A 149 3.83 -6.54 3.01
N LEU A 150 4.40 -7.04 4.10
CA LEU A 150 5.38 -8.13 4.05
C LEU A 150 4.74 -9.46 3.64
N ILE A 151 3.52 -9.75 4.08
CA ILE A 151 2.81 -10.98 3.74
C ILE A 151 2.50 -11.03 2.25
N TYR A 152 1.92 -9.95 1.69
CA TYR A 152 1.42 -10.00 0.33
C TYR A 152 2.41 -9.50 -0.72
N ALA A 153 3.35 -8.61 -0.37
CA ALA A 153 4.22 -7.93 -1.33
C ALA A 153 5.72 -8.17 -1.11
N ALA A 154 6.14 -9.07 -0.21
CA ALA A 154 7.57 -9.29 0.12
C ALA A 154 8.48 -9.43 -1.11
N ASP A 155 8.06 -10.17 -2.15
CA ASP A 155 8.89 -10.38 -3.35
C ASP A 155 9.19 -9.07 -4.08
N ILE A 156 8.18 -8.22 -4.27
CA ILE A 156 8.34 -6.93 -4.94
C ILE A 156 9.18 -5.99 -4.07
N LEU A 157 8.92 -5.96 -2.75
CA LEU A 157 9.68 -5.12 -1.81
C LEU A 157 11.15 -5.53 -1.74
N TRP A 158 11.44 -6.83 -1.76
CA TRP A 158 12.80 -7.38 -1.80
C TRP A 158 13.47 -7.11 -3.15
N ALA A 159 12.77 -7.29 -4.27
CA ALA A 159 13.29 -6.94 -5.59
C ALA A 159 13.64 -5.44 -5.68
N ASN A 160 12.86 -4.57 -5.04
CA ASN A 160 13.15 -3.14 -4.93
C ASN A 160 14.38 -2.88 -4.04
N ALA A 161 14.56 -3.62 -2.94
CA ALA A 161 15.78 -3.59 -2.13
C ALA A 161 17.02 -4.07 -2.90
N ASN A 162 16.83 -4.82 -3.99
CA ASN A 162 17.86 -5.31 -4.92
C ASN A 162 18.01 -4.49 -6.20
N GLY A 163 17.32 -3.35 -6.32
CA GLY A 163 17.54 -2.39 -7.41
C GLY A 163 16.66 -2.58 -8.64
N ARG A 164 15.55 -3.33 -8.56
CA ARG A 164 14.59 -3.53 -9.66
C ARG A 164 14.00 -2.21 -10.16
N ASP A 165 13.40 -1.42 -9.28
CA ASP A 165 12.72 -0.18 -9.66
C ASP A 165 12.32 0.63 -8.40
N ASN A 166 13.01 1.73 -8.09
CA ASN A 166 12.80 2.40 -6.80
C ASN A 166 11.64 3.40 -6.89
N ASN A 167 10.42 2.89 -6.95
CA ASN A 167 9.25 3.63 -6.50
C ASN A 167 9.43 3.90 -4.99
N GLY A 168 9.92 5.10 -4.65
CA GLY A 168 10.36 5.47 -3.30
C GLY A 168 11.86 5.78 -3.14
N LYS A 169 12.64 5.90 -4.22
CA LYS A 169 14.07 6.36 -4.21
C LYS A 169 14.27 7.69 -3.46
N ASP A 170 13.24 8.52 -3.46
CA ASP A 170 13.14 9.82 -2.79
C ASP A 170 12.83 9.71 -1.29
N VAL A 171 12.29 8.57 -0.84
CA VAL A 171 11.93 8.35 0.57
C VAL A 171 13.20 8.16 1.39
N GLY A 172 13.59 9.20 2.11
CA GLY A 172 14.69 9.15 3.07
C GLY A 172 14.34 8.28 4.28
N CYS A 173 15.36 7.92 5.04
CA CYS A 173 15.17 7.22 6.32
C CYS A 173 14.53 8.10 7.41
N GLY A 174 13.98 7.45 8.43
CA GLY A 174 13.43 8.09 9.62
C GLY A 174 14.45 8.96 10.35
N LYS A 175 13.97 9.87 11.21
CA LYS A 175 14.82 10.85 11.93
C LYS A 175 16.01 10.21 12.64
N ARG A 176 15.82 9.02 13.21
CA ARG A 176 16.84 8.20 13.88
C ARG A 176 18.06 7.86 13.00
N PHE A 177 17.87 7.81 11.69
CA PHE A 177 18.86 7.31 10.74
C PHE A 177 19.37 8.38 9.77
N GLN A 178 19.09 9.67 10.00
CA GLN A 178 19.50 10.77 9.10
C GLN A 178 20.99 10.77 8.73
N GLY A 179 21.86 10.21 9.58
CA GLY A 179 23.30 10.03 9.28
C GLY A 179 23.65 8.86 8.35
N ARG A 180 22.78 7.85 8.19
CA ARG A 180 23.05 6.61 7.43
C ARG A 180 22.84 6.73 5.93
N LYS A 181 22.33 7.87 5.42
CA LYS A 181 22.04 8.12 3.99
C LYS A 181 21.16 7.04 3.31
N TRP A 182 20.41 6.26 4.08
CA TRP A 182 19.45 5.31 3.54
C TRP A 182 18.37 6.02 2.72
N LYS A 183 18.09 5.49 1.54
CA LYS A 183 17.10 5.99 0.57
C LYS A 183 16.32 4.84 -0.03
N GLY A 184 15.00 4.99 -0.12
CA GLY A 184 14.12 3.96 -0.65
C GLY A 184 14.32 2.63 0.07
N PHE A 185 14.04 1.55 -0.67
CA PHE A 185 14.33 0.20 -0.25
C PHE A 185 15.83 -0.07 -0.35
N SER A 186 16.40 -0.71 0.67
CA SER A 186 17.78 -1.19 0.68
C SER A 186 17.87 -2.47 1.50
N ARG A 187 18.87 -3.31 1.22
CA ARG A 187 19.13 -4.52 2.01
C ARG A 187 19.35 -4.20 3.49
N ASP A 188 20.07 -3.13 3.80
CA ASP A 188 20.27 -2.69 5.19
C ASP A 188 18.95 -2.33 5.90
N ARG A 189 18.04 -1.62 5.22
CA ARG A 189 16.71 -1.31 5.77
C ARG A 189 15.87 -2.57 5.95
N TRP A 190 15.93 -3.47 4.97
CA TRP A 190 15.23 -4.74 5.04
C TRP A 190 15.66 -5.55 6.27
N SER A 191 16.97 -5.75 6.47
CA SER A 191 17.49 -6.43 7.65
C SER A 191 17.12 -5.73 8.95
N PHE A 192 17.15 -4.40 8.97
CA PHE A 192 16.70 -3.64 10.14
C PHE A 192 15.21 -3.84 10.44
N TRP A 193 14.34 -3.84 9.42
CA TRP A 193 12.92 -4.10 9.61
C TRP A 193 12.65 -5.53 10.09
N GLU A 194 13.41 -6.51 9.58
CA GLU A 194 13.36 -7.89 10.06
C GLU A 194 13.73 -8.01 11.54
N GLU A 195 14.83 -7.37 11.97
CA GLU A 195 15.23 -7.30 13.39
C GLU A 195 14.12 -6.72 14.27
N ARG A 196 13.50 -5.62 13.83
CA ARG A 196 12.41 -4.96 14.57
C ARG A 196 11.14 -5.81 14.62
N LEU A 197 10.88 -6.61 13.59
CA LEU A 197 9.76 -7.54 13.55
C LEU A 197 9.99 -8.75 14.48
N LEU A 198 11.24 -9.24 14.58
CA LEU A 198 11.63 -10.24 15.57
C LEU A 198 11.49 -9.71 17.00
N GLU A 199 11.87 -8.46 17.27
CA GLU A 199 11.61 -7.82 18.56
C GLU A 199 10.10 -7.75 18.86
N ALA A 200 9.28 -7.40 17.87
CA ALA A 200 7.83 -7.38 18.00
C ALA A 200 7.25 -8.77 18.32
N GLN A 201 7.81 -9.85 17.75
CA GLN A 201 7.40 -11.23 18.03
C GLN A 201 7.57 -11.61 19.52
N VAL A 202 8.59 -11.07 20.19
CA VAL A 202 8.83 -11.30 21.63
C VAL A 202 7.79 -10.56 22.49
N ILE A 203 7.29 -9.43 22.01
CA ILE A 203 6.30 -8.58 22.70
C ILE A 203 4.89 -9.16 22.53
N TYR A 204 4.52 -9.48 21.29
CA TYR A 204 3.18 -9.95 20.93
C TYR A 204 3.15 -11.48 20.87
N THR A 205 3.00 -12.11 22.03
CA THR A 205 3.19 -13.56 22.22
C THR A 205 1.95 -14.42 21.97
N SER A 206 0.78 -13.82 21.69
CA SER A 206 -0.47 -14.56 21.43
C SER A 206 -1.45 -13.75 20.58
N GLY A 207 -2.43 -14.45 19.99
CA GLY A 207 -3.50 -13.87 19.19
C GLY A 207 -3.11 -13.54 17.75
N GLU A 208 -4.02 -12.90 17.03
CA GLU A 208 -3.90 -12.61 15.59
C GLU A 208 -2.64 -11.80 15.24
N THR A 209 -2.23 -10.87 16.11
CA THR A 209 -1.01 -10.08 15.86
C THR A 209 0.24 -10.96 15.82
N LYS A 210 0.32 -12.00 16.66
CA LYS A 210 1.43 -12.95 16.63
C LYS A 210 1.45 -13.71 15.30
N GLU A 211 0.30 -14.21 14.87
CA GLU A 211 0.16 -14.95 13.61
C GLU A 211 0.57 -14.09 12.41
N LEU A 212 0.13 -12.82 12.39
CA LEU A 212 0.55 -11.86 11.36
C LEU A 212 2.07 -11.63 11.33
N ILE A 213 2.71 -11.52 12.49
CA ILE A 213 4.17 -11.34 12.60
C ILE A 213 4.90 -12.59 12.10
N GLU A 214 4.43 -13.78 12.48
CA GLU A 214 5.00 -15.06 12.06
C GLU A 214 4.90 -15.24 10.53
N ASP A 215 3.73 -14.95 9.95
CA ASP A 215 3.52 -15.00 8.51
C ASP A 215 4.40 -13.99 7.76
N ALA A 216 4.51 -12.76 8.28
CA ALA A 216 5.36 -11.72 7.70
C ALA A 216 6.84 -12.12 7.72
N LEU A 217 7.36 -12.65 8.83
CA LEU A 217 8.74 -13.16 8.93
C LEU A 217 8.98 -14.32 7.95
N ALA A 218 8.02 -15.24 7.82
CA ALA A 218 8.11 -16.34 6.87
C ALA A 218 8.21 -15.84 5.42
N GLN A 219 7.41 -14.84 5.04
CA GLN A 219 7.45 -14.25 3.70
C GLN A 219 8.73 -13.44 3.46
N MET A 220 9.24 -12.72 4.47
CA MET A 220 10.53 -12.03 4.36
C MET A 220 11.68 -13.00 4.11
N LYS A 221 11.70 -14.12 4.85
CA LYS A 221 12.69 -15.18 4.67
C LYS A 221 12.59 -15.84 3.29
N ARG A 222 11.37 -16.13 2.83
CA ARG A 222 11.14 -16.69 1.49
C ARG A 222 11.69 -15.76 0.41
N ALA A 223 11.26 -14.50 0.40
CA ALA A 223 11.66 -13.53 -0.62
C ALA A 223 13.19 -13.32 -0.67
N SER A 224 13.87 -13.37 0.48
CA SER A 224 15.33 -13.15 0.57
C SER A 224 16.21 -14.37 0.28
N THR A 225 15.62 -15.55 0.07
CA THR A 225 16.35 -16.79 -0.24
C THR A 225 16.22 -17.25 -1.69
N GLU A 226 15.31 -16.64 -2.46
CA GLU A 226 15.18 -16.79 -3.92
C GLU A 226 16.16 -15.89 -4.68
#